data_AF-A0A962EJS0-F1
#
_entry.id   AF-A0A962EJS0-F1
#
_cell.length_a   1.000
_cell.length_b   1.000
_cell.length_c   1.000
_cell.angle_alpha   90.00
_cell.angle_beta   90.00
_cell.angle_gamma   90.00
#
_symmetry.space_group_name_H-M   'P 1'
#
loop_
_entity.id
_entity.type
_entity.pdbx_description
1 polymer ?
#
loop_
_entity_poly.entity_id
_entity_poly.type
_entity_poly.pdbx_seq_one_letter_code
_entity_poly.pdbx_strand_id
1 'polypeptide(L)' 'AQIHAFSDDQPGHMWVGAQSSGDSLLLRFSDDGRGMPEEVAAHAFDPFFTTKRGSGGSGLGLHVVHNL' A
#
# COMPACT_ATOMS: atom_id res chain seq x y z
N ALA A 1 -4.40 1.36 1.25
CA ALA A 1 -3.62 2.56 0.90
C ALA A 1 -4.25 3.81 1.53
N GLN A 2 -5.42 4.27 1.08
CA GLN A 2 -6.03 5.54 1.51
C GLN A 2 -6.08 5.79 3.03
N ILE A 3 -6.65 4.85 3.81
CA ILE A 3 -6.82 4.99 5.28
C ILE A 3 -5.50 5.10 6.06
N HIS A 4 -4.39 4.69 5.45
CA HIS A 4 -3.05 4.74 6.02
C HIS A 4 -2.29 5.97 5.50
N ALA A 5 -2.40 6.26 4.21
CA ALA A 5 -1.66 7.32 3.54
C ALA A 5 -2.14 8.71 3.97
N PHE A 6 -3.45 8.94 4.05
CA PHE A 6 -4.04 10.28 4.21
C PHE A 6 -4.89 10.38 5.49
N SER A 7 -5.09 11.59 6.00
CA SER A 7 -6.13 11.91 6.99
C SER A 7 -7.40 12.39 6.29
N ASP A 8 -8.55 12.31 6.97
CA ASP A 8 -9.86 12.62 6.37
C ASP A 8 -10.00 14.07 5.88
N ASP A 9 -9.10 14.94 6.31
CA ASP A 9 -9.07 16.38 6.03
C ASP A 9 -8.01 16.81 5.00
N GLN A 10 -7.24 15.88 4.43
CA GLN A 10 -6.21 16.20 3.44
C GLN A 10 -6.46 15.53 2.08
N PRO A 11 -6.55 16.32 0.99
CA PRO A 11 -6.51 15.74 -0.35
C PRO A 11 -5.12 15.14 -0.59
N GLY A 12 -5.11 13.95 -1.19
CA GLY A 12 -3.90 13.21 -1.53
C GLY A 12 -4.04 12.56 -2.90
N HIS A 13 -2.91 12.25 -3.51
CA HIS A 13 -2.83 11.64 -4.82
C HIS A 13 -2.33 10.20 -4.71
N MET A 14 -2.96 9.33 -5.50
CA MET A 14 -2.48 7.99 -5.75
C MET A 14 -2.31 7.84 -7.25
N TRP A 15 -1.19 7.25 -7.66
CA TRP A 15 -0.88 6.98 -9.05
C TRP A 15 -0.77 5.48 -9.27
N VAL A 16 -1.34 5.05 -10.39
CA VAL A 16 -1.17 3.69 -10.92
C VAL A 16 -0.59 3.83 -12.31
N GLY A 17 0.62 3.30 -12.49
CA GLY A 17 1.30 3.23 -13.77
C GLY A 17 1.44 1.78 -14.21
N ALA A 18 1.46 1.58 -15.53
CA ALA A 18 1.77 0.31 -16.14
C ALA A 18 2.79 0.55 -17.25
N GLN A 19 3.85 -0.26 -17.29
CA GLN A 19 4.89 -0.16 -18.30
C GLN A 19 5.20 -1.55 -18.85
N SER A 20 5.13 -1.72 -20.17
CA SER A 20 5.58 -2.95 -20.81
C SER A 20 7.10 -3.11 -20.62
N SER A 21 7.52 -4.31 -20.26
CA SER A 21 8.91 -4.69 -20.06
C SER A 21 9.12 -6.07 -20.70
N GLY A 22 9.40 -6.06 -22.01
CA GLY A 22 9.46 -7.29 -22.81
C GLY A 22 8.14 -8.04 -22.75
N ASP A 23 8.20 -9.31 -22.34
CA ASP A 23 7.02 -10.18 -22.17
C ASP A 23 6.28 -9.99 -20.83
N SER A 24 6.68 -9.00 -20.04
CA SER A 24 6.09 -8.69 -18.73
C SER A 24 5.46 -7.29 -18.71
N LEU A 25 4.56 -7.08 -17.75
CA LEU A 25 4.00 -5.76 -17.45
C LEU A 25 4.43 -5.34 -16.04
N LEU A 26 5.18 -4.25 -15.94
CA LEU A 26 5.52 -3.63 -14.67
C LEU A 26 4.36 -2.74 -14.22
N LEU A 27 3.69 -3.13 -13.14
CA LEU A 27 2.72 -2.27 -12.46
C LEU A 27 3.42 -1.48 -11.36
N ARG A 28 3.19 -0.16 -11.33
CA ARG A 28 3.69 0.73 -10.28
C ARG A 28 2.52 1.39 -9.58
N PHE A 29 2.44 1.21 -8.27
CA PHE A 29 1.54 1.96 -7.40
C PHE A 29 2.37 2.94 -6.56
N SER A 30 1.95 4.20 -6.46
CA SER A 30 2.57 5.19 -5.58
C SER A 30 1.54 6.16 -5.01
N ASP A 31 1.83 6.75 -3.87
CA ASP A 31 1.04 7.79 -3.24
C ASP A 31 1.94 8.88 -2.63
N ASP A 32 1.38 10.06 -2.40
CA ASP A 32 2.06 11.19 -1.73
C ASP A 32 1.63 11.33 -0.25
N GLY A 33 1.22 10.22 0.36
CA GLY A 33 0.80 10.18 1.76
C GLY A 33 1.95 10.31 2.75
N ARG A 34 1.63 10.11 4.03
CA ARG A 34 2.59 10.20 5.15
C ARG A 34 3.75 9.21 5.11
N GLY A 35 3.77 8.29 4.14
CA GLY A 35 4.74 7.21 4.03
C GLY A 35 4.59 6.14 5.11
N MET A 36 5.59 5.26 5.18
CA MET A 36 5.70 4.19 6.18
C MET A 36 7.05 4.32 6.90
N PRO A 37 7.07 4.30 8.25
CA PRO A 37 8.31 4.05 8.99
C PRO A 37 8.97 2.74 8.56
N GLU A 38 10.30 2.65 8.67
CA GLU A 38 11.08 1.49 8.22
C GLU A 38 10.59 0.17 8.84
N GLU A 39 10.32 0.17 10.15
CA GLU A 39 9.76 -0.97 10.87
C GLU A 39 8.37 -1.40 10.33
N VAL A 40 7.53 -0.45 9.93
CA VAL A 40 6.22 -0.73 9.35
C VAL A 40 6.37 -1.30 7.94
N ALA A 41 7.29 -0.75 7.15
CA ALA A 41 7.56 -1.22 5.80
C ALA A 41 8.11 -2.66 5.80
N ALA A 42 8.97 -3.01 6.76
CA ALA A 42 9.53 -4.35 6.91
C ALA A 42 8.45 -5.43 7.16
N HIS A 43 7.38 -5.07 7.86
CA HIS A 43 6.27 -5.97 8.19
C HIS A 43 5.05 -5.80 7.27
N ALA A 44 5.10 -4.90 6.28
CA ALA A 44 3.93 -4.51 5.49
C ALA A 44 3.29 -5.68 4.71
N PHE A 45 4.06 -6.72 4.41
CA PHE A 45 3.62 -7.92 3.69
C PHE A 45 3.22 -9.09 4.60
N ASP A 46 3.38 -8.92 5.93
CA ASP A 46 2.99 -9.94 6.89
C ASP A 46 1.46 -10.06 6.95
N PRO A 47 0.92 -11.29 7.02
CA PRO A 47 -0.52 -11.48 7.07
C PRO A 47 -1.11 -10.83 8.34
N PHE A 48 -2.20 -10.09 8.16
CA PHE A 48 -2.93 -9.37 9.22
C PHE A 48 -2.17 -8.21 9.89
N PHE A 49 -0.98 -7.84 9.38
CA PHE A 49 -0.28 -6.67 9.87
C PHE A 49 -0.98 -5.38 9.43
N THR A 50 -1.27 -4.50 10.38
CA THR A 50 -1.92 -3.20 10.12
C THR A 50 -1.67 -2.21 11.24
N THR A 51 -1.41 -0.95 10.89
CA THR A 51 -1.36 0.18 11.83
C THR A 51 -2.74 0.80 12.12
N LYS A 52 -3.81 0.23 11.54
CA LYS A 52 -5.20 0.73 11.62
C LYS A 52 -6.17 -0.38 12.06
N ARG A 53 -5.73 -1.21 13.02
CA ARG A 53 -6.55 -2.28 13.61
C ARG A 53 -7.80 -1.67 14.25
N GLY A 54 -8.98 -2.23 13.95
CA GLY A 54 -10.26 -1.75 14.48
C GLY A 54 -10.84 -0.52 13.77
N SER A 55 -10.09 0.11 12.86
CA SER A 55 -10.55 1.24 12.04
C SER A 55 -10.62 0.88 10.55
N GLY A 56 -10.97 -0.37 10.22
CA GLY A 56 -11.20 -0.83 8.84
C GLY A 56 -9.99 -1.43 8.11
N GLY A 57 -8.80 -1.49 8.70
CA GLY A 57 -7.65 -2.18 8.12
C GLY A 57 -7.61 -3.67 8.49
N SER A 58 -7.81 -4.59 7.54
CA SER A 58 -7.67 -6.04 7.77
C SER A 58 -6.21 -6.52 7.80
N GLY A 59 -5.31 -5.78 7.15
CA GLY A 59 -3.91 -6.16 7.01
C GLY A 59 -3.65 -7.28 6.01
N LEU A 60 -4.58 -7.55 5.08
CA LEU A 60 -4.42 -8.64 4.10
C LEU A 60 -4.02 -8.18 2.69
N GLY A 61 -4.20 -6.90 2.36
CA GLY A 61 -4.04 -6.42 0.98
C GLY A 61 -2.64 -6.68 0.38
N LEU A 62 -1.59 -6.23 1.07
CA LEU A 62 -0.21 -6.40 0.60
C LEU A 62 0.23 -7.87 0.65
N HIS A 63 -0.21 -8.62 1.66
CA HIS A 63 0.06 -10.05 1.75
C HIS A 63 -0.50 -10.83 0.56
N VAL A 64 -1.72 -10.50 0.09
CA VAL A 64 -2.29 -11.12 -1.11
C VAL A 64 -1.46 -10.78 -2.33
N VAL A 65 -1.13 -9.49 -2.55
CA VAL A 65 -0.32 -9.05 -3.71
C VAL A 65 1.04 -9.76 -3.76
N HIS A 66 1.66 -10.03 -2.61
CA HIS A 66 2.95 -10.71 -2.55
C HIS A 66 2.88 -12.21 -2.90
N ASN A 67 1.70 -12.82 -2.81
CA ASN A 67 1.50 -14.26 -3.01
C ASN A 67 0.68 -14.61 -4.27
N LEU A 68 0.38 -13.62 -5.11
CA LEU A 68 -0.19 -13.83 -6.45
C LEU A 68 0.90 -14.28 -7.42
#